data_AF-A0A536GHV9-F1
#
_entry.id   AF-A0A536GHV9-F1
#
_cell.length_a   1.000
_cell.length_b   1.000
_cell.length_c   1.000
_cell.angle_alpha   90.00
_cell.angle_beta   90.00
_cell.angle_gamma   90.00
#
_symmetry.space_group_name_H-M   'P 1'
#
loop_
_entity.id
_entity.type
_entity.pdbx_description
1 polymer ?
#
loop_
_entity_poly.entity_id
_entity_poly.type
_entity_poly.pdbx_seq_one_letter_code
_entity_poly.pdbx_strand_id
1 'polypeptide(L)'
;MASAGASSRSQHPRTSTATRTHPAIRSASPTGIHFRPRTPRGLGRRNARRRVGARATNPSSVRRPSPVARLATRQAVLTFMRTLRLKTVDAYVCFDIDCPTSVGGTRLAPDVSERETRLLARAMTYKLAVLGVNFGGAKAAIRATAAERNDAVKRYCDEIRPLVEAGTFLTGTDLGTTAEDLVSLPGGDRAGFMHGSHHGMPLDVFITGLGVAVAAEAALGGLDGRSVALEGFGKVGGATALEMSRRGARIVGFSTIYGSVNRAQGFDVEQLLDLRSRRGDRLVEHVRASLKPAADLYTVKADVLVPGARIGVIDEPRAAGLSVRVVAPAANVPYTAAGLAILRNRGIPALADFVCNSGATIGYEGSAATTVAQTIAAVEHKVRELVRMSLAYGEGPFAGAARLAESHLRTWLRPDQMPDGPALA
;
A
#
# COMPACT_ATOMS: atom_id res chain seq x y z
N MET A 1 -58.35 -25.30 59.86
CA MET A 1 -58.03 -25.00 61.27
C MET A 1 -56.57 -25.38 61.51
N ALA A 2 -55.77 -24.40 61.96
CA ALA A 2 -54.46 -24.49 62.66
C ALA A 2 -53.31 -25.33 62.03
N SER A 3 -52.03 -24.96 62.07
CA SER A 3 -51.29 -23.78 62.54
C SER A 3 -49.78 -24.06 62.38
N ALA A 4 -49.00 -23.01 62.09
CA ALA A 4 -47.59 -22.74 62.50
C ALA A 4 -46.47 -23.73 62.06
N GLY A 5 -45.26 -23.31 61.69
CA GLY A 5 -44.59 -22.01 61.66
C GLY A 5 -43.08 -22.21 61.92
N ALA A 6 -42.20 -21.53 61.18
CA ALA A 6 -40.93 -20.98 61.67
C ALA A 6 -40.15 -20.28 60.54
N SER A 7 -39.59 -19.13 60.91
CA SER A 7 -38.95 -18.10 60.09
C SER A 7 -37.42 -18.26 60.05
N SER A 8 -36.77 -17.83 58.96
CA SER A 8 -35.53 -17.05 59.10
C SER A 8 -35.35 -16.06 57.93
N ARG A 9 -35.11 -14.79 58.29
CA ARG A 9 -34.77 -13.66 57.41
C ARG A 9 -33.27 -13.37 57.52
N SER A 10 -32.62 -12.99 56.42
CA SER A 10 -31.52 -12.00 56.40
C SER A 10 -31.52 -11.34 55.00
N GLN A 11 -32.02 -10.11 54.88
CA GLN A 11 -31.29 -8.83 54.89
C GLN A 11 -30.33 -8.63 53.70
N HIS A 12 -30.87 -8.03 52.63
CA HIS A 12 -30.11 -7.28 51.62
C HIS A 12 -30.10 -5.79 51.99
N PRO A 13 -28.96 -5.09 51.95
CA PRO A 13 -28.95 -3.64 52.00
C PRO A 13 -29.04 -3.06 50.58
N ARG A 14 -30.02 -2.18 50.39
CA ARG A 14 -30.03 -1.16 49.33
C ARG A 14 -29.16 0.01 49.81
N THR A 15 -28.29 0.51 48.95
CA THR A 15 -27.72 1.87 49.09
C THR A 15 -27.88 2.60 47.77
N SER A 16 -28.40 3.82 47.89
CA SER A 16 -28.76 4.73 46.82
C SER A 16 -27.64 5.74 46.54
N THR A 17 -27.81 6.42 45.41
CA THR A 17 -27.38 7.81 45.11
C THR A 17 -25.89 8.11 45.01
N ALA A 18 -25.44 8.49 43.81
CA ALA A 18 -25.03 9.87 43.53
C ALA A 18 -24.62 10.03 42.06
N THR A 19 -25.51 10.61 41.25
CA THR A 19 -25.18 11.29 40.00
C THR A 19 -24.31 12.51 40.32
N ARG A 20 -23.05 12.47 39.94
CA ARG A 20 -22.14 13.61 40.01
C ARG A 20 -21.81 14.08 38.59
N THR A 21 -22.52 15.12 38.19
CA THR A 21 -22.18 16.00 37.08
C THR A 21 -20.87 16.73 37.39
N HIS A 22 -19.92 16.70 36.47
CA HIS A 22 -18.75 17.57 36.48
C HIS A 22 -18.71 18.42 35.20
N PRO A 23 -18.15 19.64 35.30
CA PRO A 23 -18.54 20.78 34.49
C PRO A 23 -17.87 20.86 33.13
N ALA A 24 -18.54 21.58 32.23
CA ALA A 24 -18.06 21.95 30.90
C ALA A 24 -16.71 22.67 30.96
N ILE A 25 -15.69 22.08 30.33
CA ILE A 25 -14.45 22.75 29.99
C ILE A 25 -14.67 23.44 28.65
N ARG A 26 -14.69 24.78 28.66
CA ARG A 26 -14.62 25.62 27.47
C ARG A 26 -13.30 25.35 26.75
N SER A 27 -13.35 24.71 25.58
CA SER A 27 -12.22 24.67 24.66
C SER A 27 -12.15 25.99 23.89
N ALA A 28 -11.06 26.71 24.08
CA ALA A 28 -10.69 27.83 23.23
C ALA A 28 -10.38 27.32 21.81
N SER A 29 -10.99 27.96 20.82
CA SER A 29 -10.78 27.69 19.40
C SER A 29 -9.34 28.03 18.98
N PRO A 30 -8.62 27.14 18.27
CA PRO A 30 -7.50 27.56 17.45
C PRO A 30 -8.04 27.96 16.08
N THR A 31 -7.80 29.22 15.76
CA THR A 31 -7.93 29.88 14.45
C THR A 31 -7.53 28.96 13.30
N GLY A 32 -8.51 28.62 12.46
CA GLY A 32 -8.28 27.97 11.17
C GLY A 32 -7.65 28.97 10.18
N ILE A 33 -6.51 28.59 9.61
CA ILE A 33 -5.91 29.30 8.47
C ILE A 33 -6.69 28.90 7.22
N HIS A 34 -7.57 29.80 6.76
CA HIS A 34 -8.28 29.66 5.49
C HIS A 34 -7.34 29.89 4.31
N PHE A 35 -7.06 28.85 3.52
CA PHE A 35 -6.51 29.02 2.17
C PHE A 35 -7.65 29.33 1.19
N ARG A 36 -7.66 30.56 0.65
CA ARG A 36 -8.49 30.93 -0.52
C ARG A 36 -7.74 30.58 -1.81
N PRO A 37 -8.36 29.87 -2.78
CA PRO A 37 -7.77 29.73 -4.10
C PRO A 37 -7.96 31.02 -4.92
N ARG A 38 -6.86 31.55 -5.45
CA ARG A 38 -6.87 32.63 -6.46
C ARG A 38 -7.19 32.04 -7.84
N THR A 39 -8.25 32.53 -8.46
CA THR A 39 -8.57 32.30 -9.88
C THR A 39 -7.70 33.20 -10.78
N PRO A 40 -7.24 32.73 -11.95
CA PRO A 40 -6.65 33.60 -12.96
C PRO A 40 -7.73 34.13 -13.91
N ARG A 41 -7.84 35.46 -14.02
CA ARG A 41 -8.57 36.13 -15.10
C ARG A 41 -7.59 36.95 -15.93
N GLY A 42 -7.76 36.89 -17.25
CA GLY A 42 -7.54 38.05 -18.11
C GLY A 42 -6.52 37.88 -19.24
N LEU A 43 -6.96 37.25 -20.33
CA LEU A 43 -6.41 37.48 -21.67
C LEU A 43 -6.57 38.96 -22.05
N GLY A 44 -5.47 39.61 -22.44
CA GLY A 44 -5.47 40.94 -23.03
C GLY A 44 -4.60 40.98 -24.29
N ARG A 45 -5.25 40.93 -25.46
CA ARG A 45 -4.66 41.21 -26.76
C ARG A 45 -4.22 42.67 -26.84
N ARG A 46 -3.01 42.95 -27.36
CA ARG A 46 -2.74 44.11 -28.24
C ARG A 46 -1.65 43.80 -29.27
N ASN A 47 -2.02 44.02 -30.53
CA ASN A 47 -1.13 44.07 -31.69
C ASN A 47 -0.34 45.39 -31.70
N ALA A 48 0.92 45.34 -32.14
CA ALA A 48 1.52 46.44 -32.91
C ALA A 48 2.70 45.91 -33.75
N ARG A 49 2.56 46.01 -35.07
CA ARG A 49 3.63 45.82 -36.05
C ARG A 49 4.57 47.03 -36.02
N ARG A 50 5.88 46.81 -36.12
CA ARG A 50 6.80 47.71 -36.83
C ARG A 50 8.09 46.98 -37.22
N ARG A 51 8.32 46.87 -38.54
CA ARG A 51 9.61 46.57 -39.17
C ARG A 51 10.33 47.88 -39.40
N VAL A 52 11.62 47.98 -39.05
CA VAL A 52 12.61 48.83 -39.72
C VAL A 52 14.02 48.22 -39.59
N GLY A 53 14.66 47.98 -40.74
CA GLY A 53 16.02 48.43 -41.08
C GLY A 53 17.25 47.97 -40.30
N ALA A 54 18.15 47.31 -41.04
CA ALA A 54 19.48 46.83 -40.68
C ALA A 54 20.48 47.87 -40.12
N ARG A 55 21.41 47.39 -39.28
CA ARG A 55 22.85 47.74 -39.41
C ARG A 55 23.74 46.76 -38.65
N ALA A 56 24.82 46.36 -39.32
CA ALA A 56 25.87 45.48 -38.82
C ALA A 56 26.89 46.24 -37.96
N THR A 57 27.34 45.61 -36.87
CA THR A 57 28.62 45.89 -36.21
C THR A 57 29.21 44.58 -35.68
N ASN A 58 30.47 44.32 -36.02
CA ASN A 58 31.24 43.11 -35.74
C ASN A 58 31.56 42.95 -34.22
N PRO A 59 31.93 41.74 -33.76
CA PRO A 59 31.88 41.32 -32.36
C PRO A 59 33.20 41.57 -31.61
N SER A 60 33.11 42.06 -30.38
CA SER A 60 34.24 42.10 -29.45
C SER A 60 33.93 41.27 -28.20
N SER A 61 34.59 40.11 -28.12
CA SER A 61 35.08 39.46 -26.91
C SER A 61 34.09 39.24 -25.74
N VAL A 62 33.17 38.28 -25.89
CA VAL A 62 32.71 37.50 -24.73
C VAL A 62 33.61 36.29 -24.62
N ARG A 63 34.48 36.27 -23.61
CA ARG A 63 35.33 35.13 -23.24
C ARG A 63 34.45 33.88 -23.13
N ARG A 64 34.56 32.98 -24.10
CA ARG A 64 33.98 31.64 -23.99
C ARG A 64 34.77 30.90 -22.90
N PRO A 65 34.12 30.32 -21.87
CA PRO A 65 34.82 29.45 -20.94
C PRO A 65 35.37 28.25 -21.72
N SER A 66 36.58 27.81 -21.34
CA SER A 66 37.34 26.75 -22.01
C SER A 66 36.52 25.45 -22.14
N PRO A 67 36.83 24.57 -23.12
CA PRO A 67 36.15 23.29 -23.29
C PRO A 67 36.18 22.41 -22.03
N VAL A 68 37.18 22.62 -21.17
CA VAL A 68 37.37 21.90 -19.91
C VAL A 68 36.41 22.38 -18.81
N ALA A 69 35.99 23.65 -18.83
CA ALA A 69 35.01 24.19 -17.89
C ALA A 69 33.55 23.81 -18.23
N ARG A 70 33.28 23.33 -19.45
CA ARG A 70 31.97 22.77 -19.85
C ARG A 70 31.82 21.28 -19.56
N LEU A 71 32.91 20.59 -19.25
CA LEU A 71 32.89 19.18 -18.85
C LEU A 71 32.68 18.97 -17.33
N ALA A 72 32.76 20.02 -16.51
CA ALA A 72 32.60 19.94 -15.06
C ALA A 72 31.22 20.41 -14.53
N THR A 73 30.30 20.84 -15.39
CA THR A 73 28.93 21.28 -15.02
C THR A 73 27.82 20.53 -15.74
N ARG A 74 28.15 19.37 -16.31
CA ARG A 74 27.20 18.34 -16.72
C ARG A 74 27.55 17.03 -16.05
N GLN A 75 27.73 17.07 -14.73
CA GLN A 75 27.42 15.89 -13.95
C GLN A 75 25.91 15.77 -14.01
N ALA A 76 25.44 14.95 -14.94
CA ALA A 76 24.05 14.62 -15.09
C ALA A 76 23.53 14.22 -13.71
N VAL A 77 22.68 15.06 -13.13
CA VAL A 77 21.74 14.62 -12.09
C VAL A 77 20.73 13.75 -12.81
N LEU A 78 21.19 12.57 -13.22
CA LEU A 78 20.33 11.44 -13.50
C LEU A 78 19.73 11.09 -12.15
N THR A 79 18.41 11.23 -12.04
CA THR A 79 17.64 10.92 -10.83
C THR A 79 17.69 9.43 -10.57
N PHE A 80 18.82 8.99 -10.01
CA PHE A 80 18.99 7.63 -9.55
C PHE A 80 18.36 7.53 -8.18
N MET A 81 17.39 6.62 -8.06
CA MET A 81 16.95 6.09 -6.78
C MET A 81 18.15 5.86 -5.86
N ARG A 82 18.11 6.49 -4.69
CA ARG A 82 19.22 6.61 -3.73
C ARG A 82 19.09 5.53 -2.67
N THR A 83 20.13 4.73 -2.49
CA THR A 83 20.23 3.80 -1.37
C THR A 83 21.14 4.38 -0.28
N LEU A 84 20.59 4.65 0.89
CA LEU A 84 21.35 4.99 2.09
C LEU A 84 21.68 3.69 2.84
N ARG A 85 22.95 3.29 2.84
CA ARG A 85 23.42 2.17 3.67
C ARG A 85 23.78 2.65 5.06
N LEU A 86 23.34 1.88 6.05
CA LEU A 86 23.62 2.13 7.45
C LEU A 86 25.02 1.59 7.79
N LYS A 87 25.72 2.25 8.70
CA LYS A 87 27.10 1.99 9.08
C LYS A 87 27.18 1.02 10.24
N THR A 88 26.20 1.07 11.14
CA THR A 88 26.24 0.33 12.39
C THR A 88 25.58 -1.03 12.29
N VAL A 89 24.78 -1.31 11.26
CA VAL A 89 24.01 -2.55 11.08
C VAL A 89 23.88 -2.87 9.58
N ASP A 90 23.76 -4.16 9.20
CA ASP A 90 23.45 -4.55 7.82
C ASP A 90 21.99 -4.19 7.49
N ALA A 91 21.78 -2.92 7.19
CA ALA A 91 20.49 -2.37 6.84
C ALA A 91 20.68 -1.18 5.88
N TYR A 92 19.61 -0.85 5.16
CA TYR A 92 19.62 0.26 4.23
C TYR A 92 18.21 0.80 3.96
N VAL A 93 18.13 2.05 3.51
CA VAL A 93 16.89 2.72 3.09
C VAL A 93 17.01 3.13 1.63
N CYS A 94 16.09 2.65 0.79
CA CYS A 94 15.98 3.05 -0.61
C CYS A 94 14.96 4.18 -0.73
N PHE A 95 15.34 5.29 -1.38
CA PHE A 95 14.49 6.43 -1.72
C PHE A 95 14.36 6.48 -3.24
N ASP A 96 13.13 6.41 -3.75
CA ASP A 96 12.91 6.30 -5.19
C ASP A 96 13.17 7.60 -5.95
N ILE A 97 12.67 8.71 -5.43
CA ILE A 97 12.79 10.05 -6.02
C ILE A 97 13.38 11.03 -5.01
N ASP A 98 13.99 12.10 -5.52
CA ASP A 98 14.43 13.22 -4.67
C ASP A 98 13.21 14.01 -4.20
N CYS A 99 12.84 13.82 -2.93
CA CYS A 99 11.66 14.41 -2.32
C CYS A 99 11.97 14.80 -0.85
N PRO A 100 11.50 15.96 -0.36
CA PRO A 100 11.73 16.37 1.03
C PRO A 100 11.24 15.36 2.06
N THR A 101 10.15 14.66 1.77
CA THR A 101 9.57 13.62 2.62
C THR A 101 9.29 12.38 1.79
N SER A 102 9.80 11.24 2.24
CA SER A 102 9.48 9.94 1.66
C SER A 102 8.88 9.01 2.69
N VAL A 103 7.93 8.17 2.26
CA VAL A 103 7.16 7.27 3.15
C VAL A 103 7.37 5.82 2.74
N GLY A 104 7.56 4.95 3.73
CA GLY A 104 7.62 3.51 3.45
C GLY A 104 7.95 2.63 4.64
N GLY A 105 7.49 1.38 4.57
CA GLY A 105 7.70 0.38 5.63
C GLY A 105 9.15 -0.12 5.73
N THR A 106 9.48 -0.67 6.89
CA THR A 106 10.74 -1.34 7.21
C THR A 106 10.55 -2.85 7.20
N ARG A 107 11.31 -3.58 6.38
CA ARG A 107 11.32 -5.05 6.34
C ARG A 107 12.49 -5.61 7.12
N LEU A 108 12.31 -6.71 7.83
CA LEU A 108 13.37 -7.47 8.48
C LEU A 108 13.34 -8.93 8.01
N ALA A 109 14.34 -9.35 7.24
CA ALA A 109 14.52 -10.75 6.86
C ALA A 109 15.98 -11.03 6.48
N PRO A 110 16.49 -12.26 6.66
CA PRO A 110 17.88 -12.58 6.35
C PRO A 110 18.18 -12.54 4.83
N ASP A 111 17.17 -12.70 3.99
CA ASP A 111 17.25 -12.83 2.54
C ASP A 111 16.84 -11.57 1.78
N VAL A 112 16.54 -10.45 2.46
CA VAL A 112 16.19 -9.18 1.79
C VAL A 112 17.28 -8.76 0.79
N SER A 113 16.88 -8.31 -0.39
CA SER A 113 17.80 -7.80 -1.42
C SER A 113 17.58 -6.31 -1.67
N GLU A 114 18.65 -5.62 -2.04
CA GLU A 114 18.54 -4.20 -2.40
C GLU A 114 17.67 -4.00 -3.64
N ARG A 115 17.78 -4.91 -4.62
CA ARG A 115 16.93 -4.90 -5.82
C ARG A 115 15.44 -4.91 -5.46
N GLU A 116 15.02 -5.84 -4.61
CA GLU A 116 13.63 -5.91 -4.15
C GLU A 116 13.25 -4.63 -3.38
N THR A 117 14.11 -4.14 -2.49
CA THR A 117 13.84 -2.95 -1.68
C THR A 117 13.64 -1.71 -2.55
N ARG A 118 14.45 -1.57 -3.62
CA ARG A 118 14.34 -0.52 -4.64
C ARG A 118 13.01 -0.59 -5.39
N LEU A 119 12.58 -1.79 -5.80
CA LEU A 119 11.27 -1.99 -6.44
C LEU A 119 10.12 -1.60 -5.51
N LEU A 120 10.20 -1.96 -4.22
CA LEU A 120 9.18 -1.61 -3.24
C LEU A 120 9.13 -0.11 -2.94
N ALA A 121 10.28 0.59 -2.97
CA ALA A 121 10.31 2.05 -2.86
C ALA A 121 9.60 2.71 -4.07
N ARG A 122 9.88 2.24 -5.30
CA ARG A 122 9.17 2.69 -6.51
C ARG A 122 7.66 2.41 -6.45
N ALA A 123 7.26 1.25 -5.95
CA ALA A 123 5.85 0.92 -5.76
C ALA A 123 5.16 1.88 -4.79
N MET A 124 5.85 2.31 -3.72
CA MET A 124 5.32 3.33 -2.80
C MET A 124 5.16 4.70 -3.46
N THR A 125 6.10 5.14 -4.32
CA THR A 125 5.95 6.40 -5.08
C THR A 125 4.69 6.38 -5.93
N TYR A 126 4.45 5.30 -6.69
CA TYR A 126 3.27 5.18 -7.54
C TYR A 126 1.97 5.07 -6.74
N LYS A 127 2.01 4.41 -5.58
CA LYS A 127 0.88 4.31 -4.65
C LYS A 127 0.49 5.66 -4.07
N LEU A 128 1.46 6.47 -3.66
CA LEU A 128 1.21 7.84 -3.18
C LEU A 128 0.72 8.75 -4.31
N ALA A 129 1.35 8.65 -5.48
CA ALA A 129 1.02 9.48 -6.63
C ALA A 129 -0.39 9.23 -7.18
N VAL A 130 -0.83 7.97 -7.28
CA VAL A 130 -2.19 7.66 -7.75
C VAL A 130 -3.27 8.16 -6.78
N LEU A 131 -2.90 8.37 -5.51
CA LEU A 131 -3.76 8.95 -4.47
C LEU A 131 -3.67 10.48 -4.40
N GLY A 132 -2.84 11.12 -5.22
CA GLY A 132 -2.69 12.57 -5.23
C GLY A 132 -1.76 13.13 -4.14
N VAL A 133 -0.91 12.30 -3.55
CA VAL A 133 0.00 12.68 -2.46
C VAL A 133 1.37 13.09 -3.01
N ASN A 134 1.92 14.19 -2.48
CA ASN A 134 3.21 14.77 -2.91
C ASN A 134 4.38 14.30 -2.04
N PHE A 135 4.48 12.99 -1.83
CA PHE A 135 5.59 12.36 -1.11
C PHE A 135 6.34 11.37 -2.00
N GLY A 136 7.63 11.20 -1.71
CA GLY A 136 8.44 10.15 -2.31
C GLY A 136 8.12 8.76 -1.73
N GLY A 137 8.34 7.72 -2.53
CA GLY A 137 8.36 6.36 -2.02
C GLY A 137 9.72 6.02 -1.40
N ALA A 138 9.67 5.37 -0.24
CA ALA A 138 10.84 4.77 0.38
C ALA A 138 10.59 3.30 0.74
N LYS A 139 11.67 2.57 1.01
CA LYS A 139 11.61 1.25 1.65
C LYS A 139 12.89 1.00 2.43
N ALA A 140 12.75 0.56 3.67
CA ALA A 140 13.89 0.13 4.47
C ALA A 140 13.96 -1.39 4.59
N ALA A 141 15.18 -1.90 4.71
CA ALA A 141 15.46 -3.32 4.89
C ALA A 141 16.53 -3.51 5.96
N ILE A 142 16.30 -4.44 6.88
CA ILE A 142 17.23 -4.89 7.90
C ILE A 142 17.54 -6.36 7.59
N ARG A 143 18.79 -6.68 7.30
CA ARG A 143 19.23 -8.05 7.13
C ARG A 143 19.72 -8.58 8.47
N ALA A 144 18.94 -9.45 9.08
CA ALA A 144 19.29 -10.07 10.36
C ALA A 144 18.68 -11.47 10.48
N THR A 145 19.40 -12.38 11.13
CA THR A 145 18.84 -13.65 11.59
C THR A 145 17.95 -13.44 12.82
N ALA A 146 17.22 -14.48 13.24
CA ALA A 146 16.43 -14.42 14.46
C ALA A 146 17.29 -14.12 15.71
N ALA A 147 18.53 -14.60 15.74
CA ALA A 147 19.46 -14.39 16.86
C ALA A 147 19.95 -12.94 16.97
N GLU A 148 20.11 -12.25 15.83
CA GLU A 148 20.65 -10.89 15.77
C GLU A 148 19.55 -9.82 15.78
N ARG A 149 18.29 -10.23 15.64
CA ARG A 149 17.12 -9.38 15.39
C ARG A 149 17.05 -8.16 16.31
N ASN A 150 17.08 -8.37 17.62
CA ASN A 150 16.81 -7.29 18.58
C ASN A 150 17.91 -6.23 18.56
N ASP A 151 19.16 -6.66 18.47
CA ASP A 151 20.31 -5.76 18.37
C ASP A 151 20.33 -5.02 17.02
N ALA A 152 20.01 -5.70 15.92
CA ALA A 152 19.90 -5.11 14.60
C ALA A 152 18.80 -4.04 14.52
N VAL A 153 17.61 -4.30 15.07
CA VAL A 153 16.50 -3.33 15.15
C VAL A 153 16.90 -2.11 15.96
N LYS A 154 17.54 -2.30 17.12
CA LYS A 154 17.99 -1.20 17.95
C LYS A 154 18.98 -0.29 17.21
N ARG A 155 20.05 -0.87 16.64
CA ARG A 155 21.05 -0.12 15.87
C ARG A 155 20.45 0.59 14.66
N TYR A 156 19.53 -0.08 13.96
CA TYR A 156 18.76 0.51 12.86
C TYR A 156 18.00 1.76 13.31
N CYS A 157 17.19 1.66 14.36
CA CYS A 157 16.39 2.78 14.87
C CYS A 157 17.27 3.94 15.34
N ASP A 158 18.38 3.66 16.03
CA ASP A 158 19.33 4.68 16.47
C ASP A 158 19.93 5.46 15.28
N GLU A 159 20.27 4.76 14.20
CA GLU A 159 20.94 5.37 13.04
C GLU A 159 19.97 6.08 12.07
N ILE A 160 18.72 5.62 11.92
CA ILE A 160 17.72 6.32 11.09
C ILE A 160 16.98 7.44 11.82
N ARG A 161 17.08 7.54 13.15
CA ARG A 161 16.38 8.54 13.98
C ARG A 161 16.47 9.97 13.43
N PRO A 162 17.66 10.48 13.01
CA PRO A 162 17.74 11.84 12.46
C PRO A 162 16.88 12.06 11.21
N LEU A 163 16.71 11.04 10.36
CA LEU A 163 15.86 11.12 9.16
C LEU A 163 14.37 11.19 9.52
N VAL A 164 13.98 10.47 10.58
CA VAL A 164 12.60 10.45 11.07
C VAL A 164 12.26 11.76 11.79
N GLU A 165 13.16 12.26 12.64
CA GLU A 165 13.02 13.55 13.32
C GLU A 165 12.94 14.72 12.35
N ALA A 166 13.74 14.69 11.28
CA ALA A 166 13.70 15.68 10.21
C ALA A 166 12.46 15.56 9.30
N GLY A 167 11.66 14.50 9.44
CA GLY A 167 10.52 14.23 8.56
C GLY A 167 10.91 13.85 7.13
N THR A 168 12.18 13.53 6.89
CA THR A 168 12.68 13.07 5.58
C THR A 168 12.27 11.64 5.28
N PHE A 169 12.17 10.80 6.32
CA PHE A 169 11.71 9.43 6.20
C PHE A 169 10.60 9.15 7.23
N LEU A 170 9.38 8.97 6.75
CA LEU A 170 8.26 8.50 7.56
C LEU A 170 8.15 6.99 7.39
N THR A 171 8.49 6.25 8.44
CA THR A 171 8.53 4.79 8.38
C THR A 171 7.41 4.11 9.14
N GLY A 172 7.11 2.89 8.74
CA GLY A 172 6.15 1.99 9.38
C GLY A 172 6.63 0.55 9.29
N THR A 173 5.76 -0.39 9.62
CA THR A 173 6.09 -1.82 9.61
C THR A 173 5.95 -2.43 8.22
N ASP A 174 6.72 -3.50 7.98
CA ASP A 174 6.56 -4.46 6.88
C ASP A 174 6.89 -5.87 7.39
N LEU A 175 7.04 -6.84 6.49
CA LEU A 175 7.37 -8.24 6.80
C LEU A 175 8.55 -8.33 7.79
N GLY A 176 8.36 -9.10 8.87
CA GLY A 176 9.38 -9.32 9.91
C GLY A 176 9.51 -8.23 10.98
N THR A 177 8.75 -7.12 10.85
CA THR A 177 8.70 -6.05 11.85
C THR A 177 7.29 -5.89 12.44
N THR A 178 7.21 -5.25 13.60
CA THR A 178 6.04 -4.97 14.40
C THR A 178 6.09 -3.53 14.91
N ALA A 179 4.98 -3.00 15.41
CA ALA A 179 4.94 -1.63 15.94
C ALA A 179 5.96 -1.43 17.08
N GLU A 180 6.15 -2.46 17.92
CA GLU A 180 7.10 -2.45 19.03
C GLU A 180 8.55 -2.23 18.56
N ASP A 181 8.91 -2.77 17.39
CA ASP A 181 10.28 -2.63 16.87
C ASP A 181 10.64 -1.18 16.55
N LEU A 182 9.65 -0.37 16.22
CA LEU A 182 9.82 1.02 15.77
C LEU A 182 9.36 2.03 16.83
N VAL A 183 8.93 1.57 18.01
CA VAL A 183 8.34 2.43 19.07
C VAL A 183 9.32 3.51 19.56
N SER A 184 10.62 3.26 19.46
CA SER A 184 11.65 4.22 19.85
C SER A 184 11.77 5.41 18.88
N LEU A 185 11.19 5.34 17.68
CA LEU A 185 11.22 6.41 16.69
C LEU A 185 10.06 7.40 16.92
N PRO A 186 10.31 8.71 16.76
CA PRO A 186 9.26 9.71 16.94
C PRO A 186 8.20 9.61 15.84
N GLY A 187 6.94 9.86 16.20
CA GLY A 187 5.83 9.91 15.24
C GLY A 187 5.21 8.56 14.86
N GLY A 188 5.55 7.45 15.54
CA GLY A 188 4.94 6.13 15.33
C GLY A 188 3.42 6.06 15.60
N ASP A 189 2.84 7.11 16.21
CA ASP A 189 1.44 7.19 16.61
C ASP A 189 0.62 8.23 15.81
N ARG A 190 1.12 8.72 14.67
CA ARG A 190 0.43 9.80 13.91
C ARG A 190 -0.98 9.44 13.42
N ALA A 191 -1.35 8.17 13.44
CA ALA A 191 -2.72 7.70 13.25
C ALA A 191 -3.03 6.57 14.23
N GLY A 192 -3.02 6.84 15.55
CA GLY A 192 -3.29 5.82 16.58
C GLY A 192 -4.54 4.96 16.36
N PHE A 193 -5.56 5.48 15.67
CA PHE A 193 -6.75 4.70 15.29
C PHE A 193 -6.47 3.60 14.23
N MET A 194 -5.46 3.80 13.37
CA MET A 194 -5.02 2.82 12.37
C MET A 194 -4.38 1.58 13.00
N HIS A 195 -3.88 1.71 14.23
CA HIS A 195 -3.41 0.59 15.05
C HIS A 195 -4.56 -0.17 15.75
N GLY A 196 -5.81 0.27 15.54
CA GLY A 196 -7.00 -0.40 16.02
C GLY A 196 -7.27 -1.74 15.34
N SER A 197 -8.35 -2.40 15.75
CA SER A 197 -8.79 -3.67 15.17
C SER A 197 -10.20 -3.58 14.61
N HIS A 198 -10.46 -4.32 13.54
CA HIS A 198 -11.76 -4.47 12.90
C HIS A 198 -11.95 -5.93 12.45
N HIS A 199 -13.09 -6.55 12.77
CA HIS A 199 -13.33 -7.98 12.54
C HIS A 199 -12.21 -8.91 13.06
N GLY A 200 -11.64 -8.60 14.22
CA GLY A 200 -10.57 -9.39 14.82
C GLY A 200 -9.21 -9.29 14.11
N MET A 201 -9.05 -8.36 13.16
CA MET A 201 -7.81 -8.10 12.44
C MET A 201 -7.35 -6.66 12.68
N PRO A 202 -6.04 -6.35 12.59
CA PRO A 202 -5.57 -4.97 12.53
C PRO A 202 -6.26 -4.18 11.42
N LEU A 203 -6.64 -2.93 11.69
CA LEU A 203 -7.43 -2.12 10.77
C LEU A 203 -6.72 -1.91 9.43
N ASP A 204 -5.42 -1.62 9.45
CA ASP A 204 -4.57 -1.45 8.27
C ASP A 204 -4.53 -2.70 7.37
N VAL A 205 -4.47 -3.89 7.98
CA VAL A 205 -4.58 -5.19 7.30
C VAL A 205 -5.96 -5.35 6.67
N PHE A 206 -7.00 -5.09 7.46
CA PHE A 206 -8.39 -5.23 7.01
C PHE A 206 -8.66 -4.35 5.78
N ILE A 207 -8.35 -3.05 5.87
CA ILE A 207 -8.65 -2.12 4.78
C ILE A 207 -7.77 -2.34 3.55
N THR A 208 -6.56 -2.91 3.71
CA THR A 208 -5.75 -3.37 2.57
C THR A 208 -6.44 -4.52 1.84
N GLY A 209 -6.95 -5.52 2.56
CA GLY A 209 -7.71 -6.62 1.96
C GLY A 209 -9.05 -6.17 1.34
N LEU A 210 -9.73 -5.21 1.97
CA LEU A 210 -10.91 -4.52 1.44
C LEU A 210 -10.61 -3.88 0.07
N GLY A 211 -9.49 -3.17 -0.06
CA GLY A 211 -9.07 -2.56 -1.32
C GLY A 211 -8.96 -3.59 -2.44
N VAL A 212 -8.36 -4.75 -2.16
CA VAL A 212 -8.21 -5.84 -3.15
C VAL A 212 -9.57 -6.39 -3.58
N ALA A 213 -10.48 -6.61 -2.62
CA ALA A 213 -11.84 -7.07 -2.89
C ALA A 213 -12.62 -6.05 -3.74
N VAL A 214 -12.57 -4.77 -3.37
CA VAL A 214 -13.22 -3.67 -4.11
C VAL A 214 -12.67 -3.53 -5.51
N ALA A 215 -11.36 -3.69 -5.69
CA ALA A 215 -10.72 -3.61 -7.00
C ALA A 215 -11.20 -4.73 -7.93
N ALA A 216 -11.25 -5.97 -7.44
CA ALA A 216 -11.79 -7.10 -8.18
C ALA A 216 -13.28 -6.91 -8.51
N GLU A 217 -14.08 -6.46 -7.53
CA GLU A 217 -15.49 -6.13 -7.71
C GLU A 217 -15.72 -5.09 -8.81
N ALA A 218 -14.96 -3.98 -8.77
CA ALA A 218 -15.05 -2.90 -9.73
C ALA A 218 -14.69 -3.35 -11.15
N ALA A 219 -13.70 -4.25 -11.29
CA ALA A 219 -13.28 -4.79 -12.58
C ALA A 219 -14.28 -5.79 -13.18
N LEU A 220 -14.98 -6.55 -12.34
CA LEU A 220 -15.91 -7.60 -12.79
C LEU A 220 -17.38 -7.18 -12.81
N GLY A 221 -17.71 -6.01 -12.25
CA GLY A 221 -19.09 -5.53 -12.08
C GLY A 221 -19.84 -6.22 -10.94
N GLY A 222 -19.13 -6.79 -9.96
CA GLY A 222 -19.70 -7.58 -8.86
C GLY A 222 -18.90 -8.86 -8.58
N LEU A 223 -18.98 -9.35 -7.34
CA LEU A 223 -18.30 -10.58 -6.90
C LEU A 223 -19.26 -11.73 -6.56
N ASP A 224 -20.57 -11.49 -6.54
CA ASP A 224 -21.55 -12.53 -6.21
C ASP A 224 -21.44 -13.74 -7.15
N GLY A 225 -21.31 -14.93 -6.55
CA GLY A 225 -21.10 -16.20 -7.24
C GLY A 225 -19.73 -16.40 -7.91
N ARG A 226 -18.89 -15.36 -7.99
CA ARG A 226 -17.57 -15.41 -8.64
C ARG A 226 -16.60 -16.28 -7.85
N SER A 227 -15.77 -17.01 -8.57
CA SER A 227 -14.74 -17.89 -8.01
C SER A 227 -13.41 -17.15 -7.84
N VAL A 228 -12.73 -17.38 -6.71
CA VAL A 228 -11.47 -16.71 -6.37
C VAL A 228 -10.40 -17.74 -6.02
N ALA A 229 -9.21 -17.60 -6.62
CA ALA A 229 -7.99 -18.27 -6.20
C ALA A 229 -7.04 -17.25 -5.55
N LEU A 230 -6.53 -17.55 -4.35
CA LEU A 230 -5.75 -16.60 -3.54
C LEU A 230 -4.38 -17.14 -3.15
N GLU A 231 -3.32 -16.48 -3.60
CA GLU A 231 -1.96 -16.78 -3.16
C GLU A 231 -1.69 -16.16 -1.79
N GLY A 232 -1.30 -17.00 -0.83
CA GLY A 232 -0.90 -16.55 0.49
C GLY A 232 -2.10 -16.25 1.39
N PHE A 233 -2.50 -17.20 2.22
CA PHE A 233 -3.53 -17.00 3.24
C PHE A 233 -2.98 -16.34 4.52
N GLY A 234 -2.21 -15.26 4.36
CA GLY A 234 -1.58 -14.49 5.44
C GLY A 234 -2.53 -13.49 6.11
N LYS A 235 -1.98 -12.42 6.70
CA LYS A 235 -2.77 -11.32 7.27
C LYS A 235 -3.67 -10.66 6.21
N VAL A 236 -3.07 -10.10 5.16
CA VAL A 236 -3.80 -9.43 4.07
C VAL A 236 -4.60 -10.43 3.24
N GLY A 237 -4.06 -11.63 3.00
CA GLY A 237 -4.78 -12.69 2.28
C GLY A 237 -6.06 -13.13 2.99
N GLY A 238 -6.02 -13.31 4.31
CA GLY A 238 -7.20 -13.63 5.12
C GLY A 238 -8.24 -12.50 5.09
N ALA A 239 -7.82 -11.25 5.25
CA ALA A 239 -8.71 -10.09 5.12
C ALA A 239 -9.35 -10.00 3.73
N THR A 240 -8.57 -10.24 2.68
CA THR A 240 -9.06 -10.26 1.29
C THR A 240 -10.09 -11.36 1.09
N ALA A 241 -9.81 -12.58 1.58
CA ALA A 241 -10.74 -13.70 1.50
C ALA A 241 -12.05 -13.41 2.22
N LEU A 242 -11.99 -12.80 3.42
CA LEU A 242 -13.16 -12.40 4.18
C LEU A 242 -14.02 -11.41 3.40
N GLU A 243 -13.41 -10.33 2.92
CA GLU A 243 -14.15 -9.28 2.21
C GLU A 243 -14.70 -9.74 0.86
N MET A 244 -13.99 -10.60 0.13
CA MET A 244 -14.52 -11.22 -1.08
C MET A 244 -15.69 -12.15 -0.76
N SER A 245 -15.60 -12.97 0.30
CA SER A 245 -16.69 -13.87 0.70
C SER A 245 -17.94 -13.10 1.15
N ARG A 246 -17.78 -12.00 1.88
CA ARG A 246 -18.90 -11.13 2.29
C ARG A 246 -19.59 -10.45 1.12
N ARG A 247 -18.90 -10.30 -0.02
CA ARG A 247 -19.44 -9.81 -1.30
C ARG A 247 -19.99 -10.93 -2.20
N GLY A 248 -20.14 -12.15 -1.66
CA GLY A 248 -20.72 -13.30 -2.36
C GLY A 248 -19.74 -14.14 -3.19
N ALA A 249 -18.44 -13.84 -3.15
CA ALA A 249 -17.45 -14.64 -3.86
C ALA A 249 -17.21 -15.99 -3.17
N ARG A 250 -16.82 -16.99 -3.95
CA ARG A 250 -16.42 -18.32 -3.45
C ARG A 250 -14.90 -18.47 -3.56
N ILE A 251 -14.23 -18.63 -2.43
CA ILE A 251 -12.80 -18.94 -2.40
C ILE A 251 -12.62 -20.40 -2.83
N VAL A 252 -12.23 -20.65 -4.07
CA VAL A 252 -12.11 -22.01 -4.65
C VAL A 252 -10.70 -22.59 -4.56
N GLY A 253 -9.71 -21.76 -4.22
CA GLY A 253 -8.35 -22.21 -3.98
C GLY A 253 -7.54 -21.20 -3.20
N PHE A 254 -6.62 -21.69 -2.37
CA PHE A 254 -5.61 -20.84 -1.75
C PHE A 254 -4.28 -21.56 -1.58
N SER A 255 -3.21 -20.81 -1.40
CA SER A 255 -1.89 -21.35 -1.07
C SER A 255 -1.28 -20.72 0.19
N THR A 256 -0.33 -21.43 0.78
CA THR A 256 0.62 -20.94 1.76
C THR A 256 2.03 -21.41 1.38
N ILE A 257 3.02 -21.14 2.22
CA ILE A 257 4.38 -21.67 2.02
C ILE A 257 4.43 -23.21 2.06
N TYR A 258 3.42 -23.87 2.64
CA TYR A 258 3.37 -25.33 2.79
C TYR A 258 2.61 -26.05 1.66
N GLY A 259 2.04 -25.32 0.70
CA GLY A 259 1.34 -25.91 -0.43
C GLY A 259 0.11 -25.13 -0.86
N SER A 260 -0.72 -25.74 -1.71
CA SER A 260 -2.00 -25.21 -2.15
C SER A 260 -3.10 -26.25 -2.04
N VAL A 261 -4.33 -25.77 -1.96
CA VAL A 261 -5.55 -26.58 -1.93
C VAL A 261 -6.59 -25.93 -2.82
N ASN A 262 -7.42 -26.74 -3.45
CA ASN A 262 -8.55 -26.26 -4.22
C ASN A 262 -9.79 -27.13 -4.02
N ARG A 263 -10.96 -26.50 -4.13
CA ARG A 263 -12.27 -27.12 -4.01
C ARG A 263 -13.27 -26.32 -4.82
N ALA A 264 -13.88 -26.94 -5.83
CA ALA A 264 -14.79 -26.26 -6.76
C ALA A 264 -15.99 -25.59 -6.08
N GLN A 265 -16.49 -26.17 -4.98
CA GLN A 265 -17.60 -25.65 -4.18
C GLN A 265 -17.21 -24.42 -3.35
N GLY A 266 -15.92 -24.18 -3.13
CA GLY A 266 -15.40 -23.10 -2.30
C GLY A 266 -15.12 -23.49 -0.85
N PHE A 267 -14.37 -22.67 -0.13
CA PHE A 267 -14.06 -22.81 1.30
C PHE A 267 -14.91 -21.90 2.16
N ASP A 268 -15.24 -22.36 3.38
CA ASP A 268 -15.82 -21.51 4.41
C ASP A 268 -14.69 -20.64 4.99
N VAL A 269 -14.77 -19.34 4.74
CA VAL A 269 -13.67 -18.42 5.07
C VAL A 269 -13.53 -18.22 6.58
N GLU A 270 -14.64 -18.18 7.33
CA GLU A 270 -14.60 -18.04 8.79
C GLU A 270 -13.90 -19.25 9.42
N GLN A 271 -14.22 -20.46 8.95
CA GLN A 271 -13.52 -21.67 9.37
C GLN A 271 -12.02 -21.66 8.99
N LEU A 272 -11.66 -21.12 7.82
CA LEU A 272 -10.26 -20.98 7.43
C LEU A 272 -9.51 -19.97 8.33
N LEU A 273 -10.14 -18.85 8.68
CA LEU A 273 -9.55 -17.84 9.56
C LEU A 273 -9.35 -18.38 10.97
N ASP A 274 -10.33 -19.09 11.52
CA ASP A 274 -10.20 -19.79 12.80
C ASP A 274 -9.08 -20.84 12.76
N LEU A 275 -9.05 -21.67 11.71
CA LEU A 275 -8.02 -22.70 11.57
C LEU A 275 -6.62 -22.08 11.45
N ARG A 276 -6.49 -20.97 10.72
CA ARG A 276 -5.25 -20.19 10.63
C ARG A 276 -4.81 -19.66 11.98
N SER A 277 -5.73 -19.15 12.80
CA SER A 277 -5.39 -18.64 14.13
C SER A 277 -4.74 -19.71 15.04
N ARG A 278 -5.12 -20.98 14.83
CA ARG A 278 -4.62 -22.14 15.60
C ARG A 278 -3.41 -22.83 14.99
N ARG A 279 -3.28 -22.81 13.66
CA ARG A 279 -2.28 -23.61 12.91
C ARG A 279 -1.27 -22.78 12.12
N GLY A 280 -1.45 -21.46 12.07
CA GLY A 280 -0.69 -20.59 11.18
C GLY A 280 -0.82 -21.02 9.71
N ASP A 281 0.26 -20.86 8.94
CA ASP A 281 0.29 -21.18 7.52
C ASP A 281 0.16 -22.69 7.22
N ARG A 282 0.30 -23.56 8.22
CA ARG A 282 0.04 -25.01 8.09
C ARG A 282 -1.45 -25.34 8.03
N LEU A 283 -2.36 -24.35 8.11
CA LEU A 283 -3.80 -24.59 7.92
C LEU A 283 -4.11 -25.40 6.64
N VAL A 284 -3.29 -25.23 5.60
CA VAL A 284 -3.44 -25.88 4.30
C VAL A 284 -3.33 -27.41 4.39
N GLU A 285 -2.61 -27.93 5.39
CA GLU A 285 -2.47 -29.37 5.66
C GLU A 285 -3.68 -29.94 6.42
N HIS A 286 -4.53 -29.07 6.98
CA HIS A 286 -5.64 -29.44 7.87
C HIS A 286 -7.02 -29.21 7.25
N VAL A 287 -7.09 -28.63 6.05
CA VAL A 287 -8.35 -28.56 5.30
C VAL A 287 -8.64 -29.90 4.65
N ARG A 288 -9.93 -30.27 4.55
CA ARG A 288 -10.37 -31.49 3.86
C ARG A 288 -10.33 -31.30 2.33
N ALA A 289 -9.12 -31.19 1.79
CA ALA A 289 -8.83 -31.07 0.36
C ALA A 289 -7.48 -31.74 0.05
N SER A 290 -7.23 -32.08 -1.22
CA SER A 290 -5.94 -32.63 -1.64
C SER A 290 -4.87 -31.53 -1.60
N LEU A 291 -3.87 -31.72 -0.74
CA LEU A 291 -2.69 -30.85 -0.67
C LEU A 291 -1.83 -31.04 -1.92
N LYS A 292 -1.45 -29.92 -2.53
CA LYS A 292 -0.63 -29.84 -3.75
C LYS A 292 0.54 -28.90 -3.54
N PRO A 293 1.55 -28.91 -4.43
CA PRO A 293 2.56 -27.85 -4.47
C PRO A 293 1.92 -26.45 -4.52
N ALA A 294 2.58 -25.45 -3.91
CA ALA A 294 2.04 -24.09 -3.86
C ALA A 294 1.82 -23.48 -5.26
N ALA A 295 2.67 -23.85 -6.22
CA ALA A 295 2.60 -23.39 -7.61
C ALA A 295 1.34 -23.88 -8.35
N ASP A 296 0.74 -24.99 -7.93
CA ASP A 296 -0.47 -25.54 -8.55
C ASP A 296 -1.69 -24.62 -8.36
N LEU A 297 -1.62 -23.64 -7.44
CA LEU A 297 -2.64 -22.61 -7.33
C LEU A 297 -2.86 -21.88 -8.68
N TYR A 298 -1.78 -21.63 -9.43
CA TYR A 298 -1.83 -20.89 -10.69
C TYR A 298 -2.51 -21.66 -11.83
N THR A 299 -2.76 -22.97 -11.65
CA THR A 299 -3.54 -23.78 -12.60
C THR A 299 -5.02 -23.85 -12.26
N VAL A 300 -5.44 -23.25 -11.13
CA VAL A 300 -6.85 -23.22 -10.71
C VAL A 300 -7.62 -22.28 -11.62
N LYS A 301 -8.71 -22.79 -12.22
CA LYS A 301 -9.68 -21.95 -12.95
C LYS A 301 -10.50 -21.15 -11.95
N ALA A 302 -10.50 -19.83 -12.07
CA ALA A 302 -11.23 -18.92 -11.19
C ALA A 302 -11.64 -17.66 -11.98
N ASP A 303 -12.57 -16.86 -11.46
CA ASP A 303 -12.84 -15.54 -12.04
C ASP A 303 -11.75 -14.54 -11.65
N VAL A 304 -11.28 -14.60 -10.40
CA VAL A 304 -10.26 -13.71 -9.83
C VAL A 304 -9.04 -14.52 -9.37
N LEU A 305 -7.85 -14.09 -9.78
CA LEU A 305 -6.60 -14.48 -9.11
C LEU A 305 -6.12 -13.32 -8.22
N VAL A 306 -5.82 -13.63 -6.96
CA VAL A 306 -5.19 -12.69 -6.01
C VAL A 306 -3.76 -13.14 -5.73
N PRO A 307 -2.73 -12.60 -6.42
CA PRO A 307 -1.34 -12.79 -6.01
C PRO A 307 -1.08 -11.99 -4.72
N GLY A 308 -0.52 -12.62 -3.70
CA GLY A 308 -0.54 -12.09 -2.34
C GLY A 308 0.72 -12.33 -1.51
N ALA A 309 1.74 -13.01 -2.06
CA ALA A 309 2.94 -13.34 -1.30
C ALA A 309 4.20 -12.63 -1.82
N ARG A 310 4.60 -12.86 -3.08
CA ARG A 310 5.95 -12.51 -3.57
C ARG A 310 5.92 -11.53 -4.74
N ILE A 311 7.01 -10.77 -4.90
CA ILE A 311 7.24 -9.95 -6.08
C ILE A 311 7.44 -10.84 -7.32
N GLY A 312 7.07 -10.34 -8.50
CA GLY A 312 7.32 -10.97 -9.79
C GLY A 312 6.66 -12.32 -10.00
N VAL A 313 5.68 -12.68 -9.17
CA VAL A 313 5.09 -14.02 -9.21
C VAL A 313 4.31 -14.27 -10.50
N ILE A 314 3.83 -13.25 -11.18
CA ILE A 314 3.23 -13.33 -12.50
C ILE A 314 4.33 -13.09 -13.55
N ASP A 315 5.07 -14.16 -13.82
CA ASP A 315 6.06 -14.31 -14.88
C ASP A 315 5.40 -14.77 -16.20
N GLU A 316 6.19 -14.91 -17.25
CA GLU A 316 5.74 -15.34 -18.57
C GLU A 316 5.01 -16.69 -18.58
N PRO A 317 5.56 -17.79 -18.01
CA PRO A 317 4.89 -19.08 -18.06
C PRO A 317 3.57 -19.08 -17.28
N ARG A 318 3.51 -18.42 -16.10
CA ARG A 318 2.24 -18.32 -15.37
C ARG A 318 1.25 -17.46 -16.12
N ALA A 319 1.66 -16.28 -16.61
CA ALA A 319 0.78 -15.40 -17.38
C ALA A 319 0.20 -16.09 -18.62
N ALA A 320 0.95 -16.98 -19.27
CA ALA A 320 0.47 -17.79 -20.38
C ALA A 320 -0.54 -18.88 -19.94
N GLY A 321 -0.33 -19.50 -18.78
CA GLY A 321 -1.15 -20.60 -18.26
C GLY A 321 -2.40 -20.20 -17.47
N LEU A 322 -2.51 -18.93 -17.02
CA LEU A 322 -3.63 -18.50 -16.18
C LEU A 322 -4.99 -18.72 -16.85
N SER A 323 -5.96 -19.22 -16.09
CA SER A 323 -7.36 -19.38 -16.51
C SER A 323 -8.26 -18.51 -15.64
N VAL A 324 -8.07 -17.19 -15.72
CA VAL A 324 -8.83 -16.20 -14.93
C VAL A 324 -9.37 -15.04 -15.74
N ARG A 325 -10.35 -14.33 -15.18
CA ARG A 325 -10.96 -13.15 -15.81
C ARG A 325 -10.33 -11.83 -15.36
N VAL A 326 -9.67 -11.79 -14.21
CA VAL A 326 -8.93 -10.62 -13.71
C VAL A 326 -7.83 -11.05 -12.74
N VAL A 327 -6.73 -10.30 -12.71
CA VAL A 327 -5.71 -10.41 -11.66
C VAL A 327 -5.81 -9.18 -10.75
N ALA A 328 -6.08 -9.39 -9.46
CA ALA A 328 -6.27 -8.34 -8.45
C ALA A 328 -5.26 -8.52 -7.30
N PRO A 329 -4.09 -7.85 -7.35
CA PRO A 329 -3.00 -8.13 -6.43
C PRO A 329 -3.20 -7.63 -5.01
N ALA A 330 -2.88 -8.48 -4.03
CA ALA A 330 -2.58 -8.08 -2.66
C ALA A 330 -1.07 -7.80 -2.48
N ALA A 331 -0.20 -8.56 -3.16
CA ALA A 331 1.25 -8.35 -3.14
C ALA A 331 1.66 -7.05 -3.86
N ASN A 332 2.78 -6.46 -3.45
CA ASN A 332 3.42 -5.40 -4.21
C ASN A 332 4.25 -6.01 -5.35
N VAL A 333 4.34 -5.30 -6.47
CA VAL A 333 5.16 -5.65 -7.65
C VAL A 333 4.93 -7.09 -8.12
N PRO A 334 3.68 -7.53 -8.35
CA PRO A 334 3.38 -8.95 -8.63
C PRO A 334 3.75 -9.37 -10.05
N TYR A 335 3.98 -8.43 -10.96
CA TYR A 335 4.20 -8.69 -12.38
C TYR A 335 5.67 -8.51 -12.77
N THR A 336 6.16 -9.41 -13.62
CA THR A 336 7.28 -9.10 -14.51
C THR A 336 6.76 -8.29 -15.71
N ALA A 337 7.65 -7.56 -16.40
CA ALA A 337 7.25 -6.81 -17.60
C ALA A 337 6.67 -7.73 -18.70
N ALA A 338 7.27 -8.89 -18.91
CA ALA A 338 6.84 -9.84 -19.93
C ALA A 338 5.55 -10.58 -19.52
N GLY A 339 5.39 -10.95 -18.25
CA GLY A 339 4.14 -11.49 -17.73
C GLY A 339 2.97 -10.51 -17.90
N LEU A 340 3.18 -9.22 -17.60
CA LEU A 340 2.18 -8.18 -17.82
C LEU A 340 1.81 -8.03 -19.30
N ALA A 341 2.80 -8.06 -20.19
CA ALA A 341 2.57 -7.99 -21.64
C ALA A 341 1.74 -9.18 -22.16
N ILE A 342 2.00 -10.40 -21.66
CA ILE A 342 1.23 -11.59 -22.01
C ILE A 342 -0.22 -11.47 -21.53
N LEU A 343 -0.46 -11.01 -20.30
CA LEU A 343 -1.84 -10.80 -19.81
C LEU A 343 -2.59 -9.80 -20.67
N ARG A 344 -1.95 -8.70 -21.06
CA ARG A 344 -2.52 -7.70 -21.98
C ARG A 344 -2.90 -8.32 -23.32
N ASN A 345 -2.00 -9.09 -23.94
CA ASN A 345 -2.25 -9.74 -25.23
C ASN A 345 -3.38 -10.77 -25.16
N ARG A 346 -3.58 -11.40 -23.99
CA ARG A 346 -4.67 -12.34 -23.72
C ARG A 346 -5.99 -11.66 -23.33
N GLY A 347 -6.01 -10.33 -23.21
CA GLY A 347 -7.18 -9.58 -22.77
C GLY A 347 -7.57 -9.86 -21.31
N ILE A 348 -6.64 -10.34 -20.48
CA ILE A 348 -6.86 -10.54 -19.05
C ILE A 348 -6.47 -9.24 -18.34
N PRO A 349 -7.41 -8.50 -17.73
CA PRO A 349 -7.11 -7.27 -17.01
C PRO A 349 -6.20 -7.56 -15.82
N ALA A 350 -4.99 -6.99 -15.86
CA ALA A 350 -4.04 -6.97 -14.76
C ALA A 350 -4.20 -5.66 -13.99
N LEU A 351 -4.80 -5.70 -12.80
CA LEU A 351 -4.97 -4.50 -11.99
C LEU A 351 -3.64 -4.09 -11.36
N ALA A 352 -3.43 -2.78 -11.19
CA ALA A 352 -2.25 -2.24 -10.53
C ALA A 352 -2.27 -2.55 -9.03
N ASP A 353 -1.19 -3.15 -8.53
CA ASP A 353 -0.98 -3.43 -7.11
C ASP A 353 -1.05 -2.16 -6.26
N PHE A 354 -0.41 -1.08 -6.73
CA PHE A 354 -0.41 0.22 -6.07
C PHE A 354 -1.78 0.92 -6.03
N VAL A 355 -2.81 0.34 -6.65
CA VAL A 355 -4.23 0.69 -6.47
C VAL A 355 -4.95 -0.35 -5.63
N CYS A 356 -4.78 -1.65 -5.93
CA CYS A 356 -5.49 -2.73 -5.24
C CYS A 356 -5.17 -2.78 -3.74
N ASN A 357 -3.90 -2.66 -3.35
CA ASN A 357 -3.47 -2.79 -1.97
C ASN A 357 -3.22 -1.43 -1.29
N SER A 358 -3.83 -0.35 -1.80
CA SER A 358 -3.63 1.02 -1.28
C SER A 358 -4.48 1.36 -0.05
N GLY A 359 -5.24 0.40 0.49
CA GLY A 359 -6.17 0.62 1.59
C GLY A 359 -5.53 1.25 2.81
N ALA A 360 -4.42 0.68 3.31
CA ALA A 360 -3.68 1.26 4.44
C ALA A 360 -3.21 2.69 4.14
N THR A 361 -2.67 2.95 2.94
CA THR A 361 -2.21 4.28 2.54
C THR A 361 -3.34 5.30 2.54
N ILE A 362 -4.52 4.95 2.02
CA ILE A 362 -5.72 5.79 2.09
C ILE A 362 -6.12 6.06 3.55
N GLY A 363 -6.02 5.07 4.42
CA GLY A 363 -6.31 5.22 5.85
C GLY A 363 -5.35 6.18 6.56
N TYR A 364 -4.05 6.10 6.26
CA TYR A 364 -3.03 6.98 6.86
C TYR A 364 -3.08 8.42 6.36
N GLU A 365 -3.67 8.68 5.19
CA GLU A 365 -3.99 10.05 4.73
C GLU A 365 -5.21 10.65 5.46
N GLY A 366 -5.95 9.83 6.21
CA GLY A 366 -7.06 10.28 7.03
C GLY A 366 -6.61 11.20 8.17
N SER A 367 -7.51 12.09 8.59
CA SER A 367 -7.27 12.94 9.77
C SER A 367 -7.41 12.13 11.07
N ALA A 368 -6.86 12.64 12.18
CA ALA A 368 -7.03 12.03 13.51
C ALA A 368 -8.51 11.95 13.96
N ALA A 369 -9.42 12.72 13.35
CA ALA A 369 -10.86 12.69 13.65
C ALA A 369 -11.63 11.66 12.81
N THR A 370 -10.98 10.98 11.87
CA THR A 370 -11.63 10.04 10.95
C THR A 370 -12.00 8.75 11.69
N THR A 371 -13.25 8.33 11.56
CA THR A 371 -13.75 7.07 12.14
C THR A 371 -13.37 5.86 11.27
N VAL A 372 -13.44 4.66 11.86
CA VAL A 372 -13.25 3.39 11.12
C VAL A 372 -14.23 3.28 9.94
N ALA A 373 -15.50 3.62 10.15
CA ALA A 373 -16.53 3.56 9.10
C ALA A 373 -16.24 4.53 7.95
N GLN A 374 -15.81 5.76 8.26
CA GLN A 374 -15.40 6.73 7.25
C GLN A 374 -14.15 6.28 6.48
N THR A 375 -13.20 5.64 7.17
CA THR A 375 -11.99 5.08 6.54
C THR A 375 -12.35 3.98 5.56
N ILE A 376 -13.21 3.04 5.97
CA ILE A 376 -13.72 1.96 5.11
C ILE A 376 -14.40 2.56 3.87
N ALA A 377 -15.32 3.52 4.06
CA ALA A 377 -16.03 4.16 2.95
C ALA A 377 -15.07 4.90 1.99
N ALA A 378 -14.03 5.56 2.53
CA ALA A 378 -13.02 6.25 1.72
C ALA A 378 -12.21 5.25 0.87
N VAL A 379 -11.80 4.12 1.45
CA VAL A 379 -11.10 3.05 0.73
C VAL A 379 -11.97 2.48 -0.39
N GLU A 380 -13.23 2.13 -0.09
CA GLU A 380 -14.15 1.61 -1.10
C GLU A 380 -14.35 2.60 -2.25
N HIS A 381 -14.61 3.86 -1.93
CA HIS A 381 -14.84 4.89 -2.94
C HIS A 381 -13.60 5.10 -3.81
N LYS A 382 -12.44 5.34 -3.18
CA LYS A 382 -11.22 5.72 -3.89
C LYS A 382 -10.68 4.57 -4.75
N VAL A 383 -10.62 3.35 -4.22
CA VAL A 383 -10.14 2.19 -4.99
C VAL A 383 -11.08 1.90 -6.16
N ARG A 384 -12.40 1.92 -5.95
CA ARG A 384 -13.38 1.72 -7.02
C ARG A 384 -13.26 2.78 -8.12
N GLU A 385 -13.12 4.04 -7.75
CA GLU A 385 -12.91 5.16 -8.68
C GLU A 385 -11.65 4.94 -9.53
N LEU A 386 -10.51 4.70 -8.88
CA LEU A 386 -9.22 4.51 -9.57
C LEU A 386 -9.24 3.31 -10.50
N VAL A 387 -9.85 2.19 -10.10
CA VAL A 387 -9.98 1.00 -10.96
C VAL A 387 -10.86 1.31 -12.17
N ARG A 388 -12.00 1.98 -12.00
CA ARG A 388 -12.87 2.38 -13.13
C ARG A 388 -12.17 3.29 -14.11
N MET A 389 -11.46 4.31 -13.63
CA MET A 389 -10.68 5.21 -14.47
C MET A 389 -9.58 4.46 -15.22
N SER A 390 -8.92 3.51 -14.55
CA SER A 390 -7.85 2.71 -15.12
C SER A 390 -8.35 1.76 -16.21
N LEU A 391 -9.52 1.14 -16.02
CA LEU A 391 -10.14 0.23 -16.99
C LEU A 391 -10.54 0.91 -18.30
N ALA A 392 -10.77 2.23 -18.29
CA ALA A 392 -11.09 2.99 -19.49
C ALA A 392 -9.89 3.18 -20.44
N TYR A 393 -8.68 2.79 -20.02
CA TYR A 393 -7.47 2.95 -20.81
C TYR A 393 -7.26 1.77 -21.78
N GLY A 394 -7.04 2.07 -23.07
CA GLY A 394 -6.95 1.05 -24.12
C GLY A 394 -5.79 0.06 -23.98
N GLU A 395 -4.72 0.42 -23.27
CA GLU A 395 -3.59 -0.47 -22.99
C GLU A 395 -3.80 -1.37 -21.75
N GLY A 396 -4.95 -1.26 -21.09
CA GLY A 396 -5.34 -2.03 -19.91
C GLY A 396 -5.17 -1.28 -18.59
N PRO A 397 -5.74 -1.82 -17.49
CA PRO A 397 -5.85 -1.10 -16.22
C PRO A 397 -4.50 -0.82 -15.53
N PHE A 398 -3.48 -1.67 -15.67
CA PHE A 398 -2.17 -1.36 -15.12
C PHE A 398 -1.58 -0.08 -15.75
N ALA A 399 -1.64 0.03 -17.09
CA ALA A 399 -1.18 1.20 -17.82
C ALA A 399 -2.03 2.43 -17.49
N GLY A 400 -3.36 2.28 -17.39
CA GLY A 400 -4.26 3.35 -16.95
C GLY A 400 -3.90 3.91 -15.58
N ALA A 401 -3.69 3.04 -14.59
CA ALA A 401 -3.27 3.45 -13.24
C ALA A 401 -1.89 4.14 -13.23
N ALA A 402 -0.94 3.62 -14.02
CA ALA A 402 0.38 4.24 -14.17
C ALA A 402 0.28 5.66 -14.74
N ARG A 403 -0.60 5.87 -15.73
CA ARG A 403 -0.85 7.19 -16.32
C ARG A 403 -1.48 8.17 -15.34
N LEU A 404 -2.39 7.72 -14.49
CA LEU A 404 -2.98 8.55 -13.43
C LEU A 404 -1.89 9.01 -12.44
N ALA A 405 -1.06 8.06 -11.96
CA ALA A 405 0.06 8.37 -11.07
C ALA A 405 1.07 9.32 -11.71
N GLU A 406 1.50 9.05 -12.94
CA GLU A 406 2.45 9.90 -13.66
C GLU A 406 1.91 11.29 -13.96
N SER A 407 0.61 11.41 -14.24
CA SER A 407 -0.03 12.71 -14.42
C SER A 407 0.05 13.55 -13.15
N HIS A 408 -0.17 12.93 -11.99
CA HIS A 408 0.00 13.59 -10.70
C HIS A 408 1.46 13.96 -10.43
N LEU A 409 2.41 13.05 -10.63
CA LEU A 409 3.85 13.31 -10.44
C LEU A 409 4.33 14.50 -11.27
N ARG A 410 3.86 14.63 -12.53
CA ARG A 410 4.21 15.76 -13.42
C ARG A 410 3.70 17.12 -12.93
N THR A 411 2.78 17.17 -11.96
CA THR A 411 2.30 18.45 -11.40
C THR A 411 3.33 19.12 -10.48
N TRP A 412 4.29 18.36 -9.95
CA TRP A 412 5.24 18.87 -8.96
C TRP A 412 6.69 18.37 -9.14
N LEU A 413 6.93 17.36 -9.96
CA LEU A 413 8.27 16.93 -10.36
C LEU A 413 8.67 17.53 -11.71
N ARG A 414 9.96 17.87 -11.84
CA ARG A 414 10.53 18.22 -13.13
C ARG A 414 10.70 16.97 -14.00
N PRO A 415 10.73 17.10 -15.35
CA PRO A 415 10.92 15.95 -16.24
C PRO A 415 12.18 15.11 -15.95
N ASP A 416 13.28 15.74 -15.51
CA ASP A 416 14.52 15.07 -15.12
C ASP A 416 14.40 14.25 -13.82
N GLN A 417 13.38 14.53 -13.00
CA GLN A 417 13.09 13.86 -11.72
C GLN A 417 12.05 12.74 -11.83
N MET A 418 11.44 12.57 -13.01
CA MET A 418 10.40 11.57 -13.20
C MET A 418 10.98 10.15 -13.11
N PRO A 419 10.29 9.22 -12.43
CA PRO A 419 10.64 7.81 -12.50
C PRO A 419 10.39 7.24 -13.91
N ASP A 420 11.19 6.24 -14.30
CA ASP A 420 11.10 5.55 -15.60
C ASP A 420 9.88 4.61 -15.76
N GLY A 421 8.86 4.75 -14.91
CA GLY A 421 7.70 3.86 -14.88
C GLY A 421 7.48 3.20 -13.52
N PRO A 422 6.31 2.55 -13.33
CA PRO A 422 5.98 1.80 -12.11
C PRO A 422 6.92 0.61 -11.93
N ALA A 423 6.98 0.08 -10.70
CA ALA A 423 7.80 -1.07 -10.40
C ALA A 423 7.28 -2.33 -11.10
N LEU A 424 8.19 -3.06 -11.75
CA LEU A 424 8.00 -4.39 -12.33
C LEU A 424 9.22 -5.24 -11.94
N ALA A 425 9.00 -6.52 -11.63
CA ALA A 425 10.02 -7.38 -11.03
C ALA A 425 11.13 -7.83 -11.99
#